data_AF-W1XMM6-F1
#
_entry.id   AF-W1XMM6-F1
#
_cell.length_a   1.000
_cell.length_b   1.000
_cell.length_c   1.000
_cell.angle_alpha   90.00
_cell.angle_beta   90.00
_cell.angle_gamma   90.00
#
_symmetry.space_group_name_H-M   'P 1'
#
loop_
_entity.id
_entity.type
_entity.pdbx_description
1 polymer ?
#
loop_
_entity_poly.entity_id
_entity_poly.type
_entity_poly.pdbx_seq_one_letter_code
_entity_poly.pdbx_strand_id
1 'polypeptide(L)'
;YGAMLTEGFIAMMALIAATALHPDDYFAINSTVESFKALGLQVHELPALSAMVGEDLMHRPGGAVSLAVGMAHIFSRLPNMDHLMGYWYHFCIM
;
A
#
# COMPACT_ATOMS: atom_id res chain seq x y z
N TYR A 1 -9.51 26.13 4.15
CA TYR A 1 -10.62 25.40 3.51
C TYR A 1 -10.16 24.46 2.40
N GLY A 2 -9.37 24.91 1.41
CA GLY A 2 -8.82 24.00 0.38
C GLY A 2 -8.05 22.79 0.93
N ALA A 3 -7.20 23.01 1.95
CA ALA A 3 -6.45 21.93 2.60
C ALA A 3 -7.31 20.82 3.22
N MET A 4 -8.45 21.16 3.85
CA MET A 4 -9.37 20.17 4.43
C MET A 4 -10.08 19.33 3.36
N LEU A 5 -10.33 19.89 2.17
CA LEU A 5 -10.89 19.13 1.05
C LEU A 5 -9.86 18.15 0.48
N THR A 6 -8.59 18.56 0.40
CA THR A 6 -7.49 17.69 -0.05
C THR A 6 -7.24 16.56 0.95
N GLU A 7 -7.24 16.84 2.25
CA GLU A 7 -7.13 15.81 3.30
C GLU A 7 -8.29 14.82 3.24
N GLY A 8 -9.53 15.29 3.05
CA GLY A 8 -10.69 14.41 2.88
C GLY A 8 -10.59 13.52 1.63
N PHE A 9 -10.08 14.07 0.52
CA PHE A 9 -9.83 13.32 -0.70
C PHE A 9 -8.78 12.22 -0.49
N ILE A 10 -7.65 12.55 0.13
CA ILE A 10 -6.58 11.59 0.46
C ILE A 10 -7.10 10.52 1.43
N ALA A 11 -7.90 10.89 2.43
CA ALA A 11 -8.50 9.95 3.38
C ALA A 11 -9.45 8.96 2.68
N MET A 12 -10.24 9.42 1.71
CA MET A 12 -11.08 8.53 0.89
C MET A 12 -10.24 7.58 0.05
N MET A 13 -9.17 8.05 -0.59
CA MET A 13 -8.25 7.19 -1.33
C MET A 13 -7.57 6.16 -0.42
N ALA A 14 -7.17 6.56 0.79
CA ALA A 14 -6.60 5.67 1.78
C ALA A 14 -7.57 4.58 2.24
N LEU A 15 -8.84 4.93 2.44
CA LEU A 15 -9.86 3.94 2.78
C LEU A 15 -10.04 2.92 1.65
N ILE A 16 -10.14 3.39 0.40
CA ILE A 16 -10.26 2.52 -0.78
C ILE A 16 -9.04 1.59 -0.89
N ALA A 17 -7.84 2.15 -0.79
CA ALA A 17 -6.57 1.41 -0.80
C ALA A 17 -6.50 0.34 0.30
N ALA A 18 -6.91 0.69 1.52
CA ALA A 18 -6.93 -0.25 2.65
C ALA A 18 -7.94 -1.39 2.44
N THR A 19 -9.10 -1.12 1.86
CA THR A 19 -10.12 -2.14 1.57
C THR A 19 -9.84 -2.99 0.33
N ALA A 20 -8.97 -2.53 -0.56
CA ALA A 20 -8.61 -3.26 -1.78
C ALA A 20 -7.50 -4.29 -1.56
N LEU A 21 -6.67 -4.12 -0.53
CA LEU A 21 -5.53 -4.99 -0.28
C LEU A 21 -5.95 -6.33 0.32
N HIS A 22 -5.23 -7.40 -0.03
CA HIS A 22 -5.46 -8.70 0.59
C HIS A 22 -5.11 -8.63 2.09
N PRO A 23 -5.93 -9.22 3.00
CA PRO A 23 -5.69 -9.17 4.43
C PRO A 23 -4.29 -9.66 4.82
N ASP A 24 -3.82 -10.73 4.16
CA ASP A 24 -2.51 -11.32 4.45
C ASP A 24 -1.36 -10.37 4.12
N ASP A 25 -1.44 -9.66 2.99
CA ASP A 25 -0.46 -8.66 2.60
C ASP A 25 -0.52 -7.43 3.52
N TYR A 26 -1.72 -7.04 3.97
CA TYR A 26 -1.90 -5.97 4.96
C TYR A 26 -1.25 -6.31 6.31
N PHE A 27 -1.44 -7.55 6.79
CA PHE A 27 -0.80 -8.02 8.02
C PHE A 27 0.71 -8.18 7.87
N ALA A 28 1.21 -8.54 6.69
CA ALA A 28 2.64 -8.61 6.42
C ALA A 28 3.34 -7.24 6.51
N ILE A 29 2.65 -6.16 6.13
CA ILE A 29 3.17 -4.78 6.25
C ILE A 29 3.11 -4.30 7.71
N ASN A 30 1.97 -4.46 8.36
CA ASN A 30 1.66 -3.78 9.62
C ASN A 30 1.96 -4.60 10.89
N SER A 31 2.32 -5.88 10.77
CA SER A 31 2.63 -6.74 11.91
C SER A 31 4.13 -6.89 12.14
N THR A 32 4.52 -7.25 13.36
CA THR A 32 5.89 -7.69 13.65
C THR A 32 6.18 -9.05 13.02
N VAL A 33 7.46 -9.32 12.74
CA VAL A 33 7.93 -10.60 12.16
C VAL A 33 7.43 -11.81 12.97
N GLU A 34 7.40 -11.69 14.29
CA GLU A 34 6.97 -12.74 15.21
C GLU A 34 5.47 -13.00 15.12
N SER A 35 4.66 -11.92 15.09
CA SER A 35 3.20 -12.02 14.99
C SER A 35 2.76 -12.56 13.64
N PHE A 36 3.41 -12.12 12.56
CA PHE A 36 3.13 -12.60 11.21
C PHE A 36 3.48 -14.09 11.04
N LYS A 37 4.63 -14.54 11.58
CA LYS A 37 5.00 -15.97 11.59
C LYS A 37 4.04 -16.83 12.41
N ALA A 38 3.50 -16.31 13.52
CA ALA A 38 2.52 -17.02 14.34
C ALA A 38 1.17 -17.23 13.61
N LEU A 39 0.81 -16.32 12.70
CA LEU A 39 -0.41 -16.40 11.89
C LEU A 39 -0.30 -17.42 10.74
N GLY A 40 0.91 -17.81 10.32
CA GLY A 40 1.13 -18.78 9.26
C GLY A 40 0.65 -18.32 7.86
N LEU A 41 0.49 -17.02 7.67
CA LEU A 41 -0.03 -16.43 6.43
C LEU A 41 1.06 -16.35 5.36
N GLN A 42 0.66 -16.44 4.11
CA GLN A 42 1.56 -16.27 2.96
C GLN A 42 1.26 -14.94 2.27
N VAL A 43 2.31 -14.19 1.99
CA VAL A 43 2.23 -12.97 1.17
C VAL A 43 1.96 -13.35 -0.28
N HIS A 44 1.01 -12.66 -0.91
CA HIS A 44 0.55 -12.92 -2.27
C HIS A 44 1.09 -11.88 -3.24
N GLU A 45 0.64 -10.62 -3.12
CA GLU A 45 0.99 -9.55 -4.06
C GLU A 45 2.13 -8.68 -3.53
N LEU A 46 2.44 -8.76 -2.23
CA LEU A 46 3.46 -7.94 -1.58
C LEU A 46 4.86 -8.00 -2.22
N PRO A 47 5.40 -9.16 -2.65
CA PRO A 47 6.74 -9.23 -3.25
C PRO A 47 6.79 -8.50 -4.61
N ALA A 48 5.73 -8.62 -5.40
CA ALA A 48 5.62 -7.92 -6.68
C ALA A 48 5.51 -6.40 -6.46
N LEU A 49 4.69 -5.98 -5.50
CA LEU A 49 4.52 -4.57 -5.13
C LEU A 49 5.82 -3.97 -4.57
N SER A 50 6.58 -4.72 -3.76
CA SER A 50 7.89 -4.30 -3.25
C SER A 50 8.91 -4.10 -4.38
N ALA A 51 8.93 -5.01 -5.37
CA ALA A 51 9.79 -4.88 -6.55
C ALA A 51 9.41 -3.68 -7.43
N MET A 52 8.12 -3.42 -7.56
CA MET A 52 7.55 -2.29 -8.29
C MET A 52 7.87 -0.93 -7.66
N VAL A 53 7.89 -0.90 -6.33
CA VAL A 53 8.21 0.29 -5.54
C VAL A 53 9.72 0.50 -5.38
N GLY A 54 10.51 -0.57 -5.40
CA GLY A 54 11.95 -0.54 -5.18
C GLY A 54 12.38 -0.54 -3.72
N GLU A 55 11.45 -0.80 -2.78
CA GLU A 55 11.72 -0.89 -1.34
C GLU A 55 11.08 -2.14 -0.73
N ASP A 56 11.67 -2.66 0.36
CA ASP A 56 11.08 -3.75 1.14
C ASP A 56 9.94 -3.20 2.02
N LEU A 57 8.72 -3.65 1.73
CA LEU A 57 7.48 -3.21 2.38
C LEU A 57 7.11 -4.09 3.58
N MET A 58 7.82 -5.20 3.79
CA MET A 58 7.53 -6.14 4.88
C MET A 58 7.86 -5.54 6.25
N HIS A 59 6.96 -5.71 7.21
CA HIS A 59 7.13 -5.28 8.61
C HIS A 59 7.47 -3.78 8.77
N ARG A 60 7.04 -2.95 7.81
CA ARG A 60 7.13 -1.49 7.87
C ARG A 60 5.76 -0.91 8.18
N PRO A 61 5.34 -0.86 9.46
CA PRO A 61 4.05 -0.31 9.83
C PRO A 61 3.99 1.18 9.48
N GLY A 62 2.92 1.59 8.82
CA GLY A 62 2.73 2.98 8.43
C GLY A 62 1.55 3.19 7.48
N GLY A 63 0.82 4.28 7.69
CA GLY A 63 -0.31 4.67 6.84
C GLY A 63 0.14 5.01 5.41
N ALA A 64 1.29 5.67 5.26
CA ALA A 64 1.88 5.99 3.96
C ALA A 64 2.27 4.74 3.16
N VAL A 65 2.85 3.74 3.83
CA VAL A 65 3.26 2.47 3.20
C VAL A 65 2.02 1.69 2.74
N SER A 66 1.02 1.53 3.62
CA SER A 66 -0.23 0.84 3.29
C SER A 66 -1.00 1.53 2.15
N LEU A 67 -1.02 2.86 2.15
CA LEU A 67 -1.60 3.67 1.07
C LEU A 67 -0.88 3.42 -0.26
N ALA A 68 0.45 3.45 -0.25
CA ALA A 68 1.25 3.32 -1.46
C ALA A 68 1.15 1.91 -2.07
N VAL A 69 1.10 0.87 -1.22
CA VAL A 69 0.83 -0.52 -1.65
C VAL A 69 -0.57 -0.65 -2.26
N GLY A 70 -1.59 -0.11 -1.58
CA GLY A 70 -2.96 -0.18 -2.09
C GLY A 70 -3.15 0.61 -3.38
N MET A 71 -2.47 1.75 -3.55
CA MET A 71 -2.44 2.47 -4.83
C MET A 71 -1.75 1.68 -5.93
N ALA A 72 -0.57 1.10 -5.66
CA ALA A 72 0.14 0.25 -6.63
C ALA A 72 -0.73 -0.94 -7.08
N HIS A 73 -1.49 -1.53 -6.16
CA HIS A 73 -2.45 -2.59 -6.44
C HIS A 73 -3.68 -2.13 -7.24
N ILE A 74 -4.23 -0.95 -6.96
CA ILE A 74 -5.34 -0.39 -7.74
C ILE A 74 -4.88 -0.06 -9.17
N PHE A 75 -3.70 0.55 -9.32
CA PHE A 75 -3.16 0.94 -10.62
C PHE A 75 -2.71 -0.24 -11.47
N SER A 76 -2.17 -1.31 -10.88
CA SER A 76 -1.81 -2.53 -11.64
C SER A 76 -3.03 -3.23 -12.25
N ARG A 77 -4.24 -2.96 -11.74
CA ARG A 77 -5.51 -3.45 -12.30
C ARG A 77 -6.16 -2.49 -13.29
N LEU A 78 -5.62 -1.29 -13.47
CA LEU A 78 -6.09 -0.32 -14.44
C LEU A 78 -5.20 -0.36 -15.70
N PRO A 79 -5.75 -0.67 -16.89
CA PRO A 79 -4.96 -0.73 -18.10
C PRO A 79 -4.32 0.65 -18.41
N ASN A 80 -3.03 0.65 -18.76
CA ASN A 80 -2.18 1.81 -19.04
C ASN A 80 -1.75 2.68 -17.84
N MET A 81 -1.86 2.26 -16.57
CA MET A 81 -1.45 3.10 -15.42
C MET A 81 -0.16 2.68 -14.67
N ASP A 82 0.55 1.64 -15.12
CA ASP A 82 1.77 1.13 -14.46
C ASP A 82 2.88 2.19 -14.29
N HIS A 83 2.98 3.14 -15.24
CA HIS A 83 4.00 4.18 -15.25
C HIS A 83 3.79 5.30 -14.21
N LEU A 84 2.56 5.44 -13.67
CA LEU A 84 2.23 6.47 -12.67
C LEU A 84 2.44 5.98 -11.23
N MET A 85 2.66 4.69 -11.04
CA MET A 85 2.81 4.07 -9.72
C MET A 85 4.02 4.63 -8.94
N GLY A 86 5.18 4.80 -9.57
CA GLY A 86 6.37 5.36 -8.92
C GLY A 86 6.20 6.82 -8.49
N TYR A 87 5.43 7.60 -9.25
CA TYR A 87 5.05 8.98 -8.91
C TYR A 87 4.14 9.02 -7.68
N TRP A 88 3.12 8.15 -7.63
CA TRP A 88 2.21 8.08 -6.50
C TRP A 88 2.86 7.55 -5.22
N TYR A 89 3.79 6.60 -5.31
CA TYR A 89 4.56 6.14 -4.14
C TYR A 89 5.35 7.30 -3.50
N HIS A 90 6.08 8.06 -4.31
CA HIS A 90 6.82 9.23 -3.82
C HIS A 90 5.91 10.33 -3.28
N PHE A 91 4.75 10.55 -3.90
CA PHE A 91 3.74 11.50 -3.40
C PHE A 91 3.11 11.06 -2.07
N CYS A 92 2.99 9.76 -1.80
CA CYS A 92 2.42 9.25 -0.55
C CYS A 92 3.43 9.22 0.61
N ILE A 93 4.73 9.21 0.33
CA ILE A 93 5.81 9.15 1.33
C ILE A 93 6.41 10.51 1.70
N MET A 94 6.53 11.45 0.75
CA MET A 94 6.99 12.82 1.02
C MET A 94 5.86 13.74 1.45
#